data_AF-A0A950C3E0-F1
#
_entry.id   AF-A0A950C3E0-F1
#
_cell.length_a   1.000
_cell.length_b   1.000
_cell.length_c   1.000
_cell.angle_alpha   90.00
_cell.angle_beta   90.00
_cell.angle_gamma   90.00
#
_symmetry.space_group_name_H-M   'P 1'
#
loop_
_entity.id
_entity.type
_entity.pdbx_description
1 polymer ?
#
loop_
_entity_poly.entity_id
_entity_poly.type
_entity_poly.pdbx_seq_one_letter_code
_entity_poly.pdbx_strand_id
1 'polypeptide(L)'
;TFVNLPLVLPPVVTGYLLLLLFGRRGWVGEWLDQVGVQVAFTPLAAILAGAVMGFPLMVRAIRLSLEHVDRGLEDAARTLGAAPFDRFCTITLPLMLPGILAGAVTAFAAGLGEFGAVITFAANIPGSTRTLPLALYTAMQTPDGEGLALRLALLSFALGLAGLLAAEILVRQVRRYLGR
;
A
#
# COMPACT_ATOMS: atom_id res chain seq x y z
N THR A 1 -4.77 6.72 15.95
CA THR A 1 -4.36 5.52 16.72
C THR A 1 -4.71 4.24 16.00
N PHE A 2 -5.99 3.95 15.68
CA PHE A 2 -6.40 2.73 14.96
C PHE A 2 -5.74 2.53 13.59
N VAL A 3 -5.53 3.60 12.82
CA VAL A 3 -4.84 3.51 11.52
C VAL A 3 -3.44 2.90 11.63
N ASN A 4 -2.75 3.11 12.76
CA ASN A 4 -1.37 2.64 12.96
C ASN A 4 -1.30 1.20 13.48
N LEU A 5 -2.45 0.54 13.70
CA LEU A 5 -2.51 -0.81 14.27
C LEU A 5 -1.66 -1.84 13.47
N PRO A 6 -1.65 -1.82 12.12
CA PRO A 6 -0.80 -2.72 11.34
C PRO A 6 0.71 -2.51 11.56
N LEU A 7 1.15 -1.32 11.98
CA LEU A 7 2.57 -1.05 12.26
C LEU A 7 3.04 -1.60 13.61
N VAL A 8 2.11 -1.84 14.53
CA VAL A 8 2.42 -2.35 15.88
C VAL A 8 2.33 -3.87 15.94
N LEU A 9 1.46 -4.46 15.12
CA LEU A 9 1.30 -5.90 15.05
C LEU A 9 2.41 -6.56 14.22
N PRO A 10 2.89 -7.76 14.60
CA PRO A 10 3.71 -8.56 13.72
C PRO A 10 2.96 -8.82 12.39
N PRO A 11 3.62 -8.74 11.21
CA PRO A 11 2.93 -8.87 9.93
C PRO A 11 2.15 -10.18 9.77
N VAL A 12 2.66 -11.27 10.36
CA VAL A 12 1.98 -12.58 10.40
C VAL A 12 0.66 -12.51 11.17
N VAL A 13 0.61 -11.76 12.27
CA VAL A 13 -0.62 -11.54 13.04
C VAL A 13 -1.62 -10.75 12.19
N THR A 14 -1.17 -9.71 11.50
CA THR A 14 -2.03 -8.94 10.57
C THR A 14 -2.58 -9.85 9.46
N GLY A 15 -1.74 -10.69 8.84
CA GLY A 15 -2.18 -11.64 7.82
C GLY A 15 -3.18 -12.68 8.36
N TYR A 16 -2.99 -13.16 9.59
CA TYR A 16 -3.94 -14.06 10.25
C TYR A 16 -5.29 -13.38 10.53
N LEU A 17 -5.29 -12.14 11.00
CA LEU A 17 -6.52 -11.37 11.19
C LEU A 17 -7.25 -11.14 9.85
N LEU A 18 -6.52 -10.85 8.78
CA LEU A 18 -7.10 -10.76 7.43
C LEU A 18 -7.70 -12.09 6.98
N LEU A 19 -7.05 -13.21 7.28
CA LEU A 19 -7.60 -14.53 6.99
C LEU A 19 -8.88 -14.84 7.79
N LEU A 20 -8.94 -14.42 9.06
CA LEU A 20 -10.16 -14.56 9.88
C LEU A 20 -11.32 -13.70 9.37
N LEU A 21 -11.02 -12.53 8.77
CA LEU A 21 -12.03 -11.63 8.23
C LEU A 21 -12.49 -12.06 6.83
N PHE A 22 -11.55 -12.36 5.93
CA PHE A 22 -11.77 -12.54 4.49
C PHE A 22 -11.57 -13.98 3.99
N GLY A 23 -11.23 -14.93 4.87
CA GLY A 23 -11.25 -16.35 4.56
C GLY A 23 -12.67 -16.84 4.27
N ARG A 24 -12.82 -18.01 3.63
CA ARG A 24 -14.13 -18.53 3.19
C ARG A 24 -15.19 -18.66 4.31
N ARG A 25 -14.76 -18.86 5.56
CA ARG A 25 -15.61 -18.92 6.76
C ARG A 25 -15.45 -17.68 7.67
N GLY A 26 -14.83 -16.64 7.15
CA GLY A 26 -14.64 -15.38 7.87
C GLY A 26 -15.89 -14.51 7.79
N TRP A 27 -16.02 -13.55 8.71
CA TRP A 27 -17.22 -12.71 8.81
C TRP A 27 -17.55 -11.95 7.52
N VAL A 28 -16.53 -11.49 6.79
CA VAL A 28 -16.70 -10.79 5.51
C VAL A 28 -16.59 -11.79 4.36
N GLY A 29 -15.70 -12.77 4.46
CA GLY A 29 -15.47 -13.75 3.40
C GLY A 29 -16.66 -14.65 3.11
N GLU A 30 -17.47 -15.00 4.12
CA GLU A 30 -18.72 -15.77 3.92
C GLU A 30 -19.74 -14.99 3.08
N TRP A 31 -19.90 -13.70 3.36
CA TRP A 31 -20.77 -12.82 2.56
C TRP A 31 -20.26 -12.64 1.13
N LEU A 32 -18.94 -12.53 0.94
CA LEU A 32 -18.33 -12.45 -0.39
C LEU A 32 -18.46 -13.76 -1.17
N ASP A 33 -18.39 -14.92 -0.50
CA ASP A 33 -18.55 -16.23 -1.14
C ASP A 33 -19.98 -16.41 -1.69
N GLN A 34 -21.01 -15.82 -1.06
CA GLN A 34 -22.39 -15.82 -1.57
C GLN A 34 -22.54 -15.14 -2.94
N VAL A 35 -21.68 -14.16 -3.24
CA VAL A 35 -21.63 -13.48 -4.55
C VAL A 35 -20.51 -14.03 -5.45
N GLY A 36 -19.90 -15.16 -5.06
CA GLY A 36 -18.89 -15.86 -5.85
C GLY A 36 -17.48 -15.25 -5.78
N VAL A 37 -17.19 -14.40 -4.80
CA VAL A 37 -15.90 -13.73 -4.64
C VAL A 37 -15.11 -14.36 -3.50
N GLN A 38 -14.00 -15.02 -3.84
CA GLN A 38 -13.05 -15.57 -2.87
C GLN A 38 -11.80 -14.71 -2.80
N VAL A 39 -11.45 -14.28 -1.58
CA VAL A 39 -10.33 -13.37 -1.35
C VAL A 39 -9.09 -14.12 -0.89
N ALA A 40 -9.18 -14.89 0.19
CA ALA A 40 -8.05 -15.65 0.71
C ALA A 40 -7.47 -16.60 -0.34
N PHE A 41 -6.16 -16.82 -0.30
CA PHE A 41 -5.43 -17.67 -1.26
C PHE A 41 -5.49 -17.22 -2.73
N THR A 42 -5.85 -15.96 -3.00
CA THR A 42 -5.85 -15.38 -4.35
C THR A 42 -4.84 -14.23 -4.46
N PRO A 43 -4.50 -13.76 -5.68
CA PRO A 43 -3.68 -12.55 -5.85
C PRO A 43 -4.27 -11.33 -5.14
N LEU A 44 -5.60 -11.28 -4.99
CA LEU A 44 -6.29 -10.19 -4.30
C LEU A 44 -5.95 -10.18 -2.80
N ALA A 45 -5.76 -11.34 -2.16
CA ALA A 45 -5.27 -11.39 -0.78
C ALA A 45 -3.87 -10.78 -0.64
N ALA A 46 -2.97 -11.01 -1.60
CA ALA A 46 -1.63 -10.41 -1.57
C ALA A 46 -1.71 -8.88 -1.72
N ILE A 47 -2.56 -8.38 -2.62
CA ILE A 47 -2.82 -6.95 -2.81
C ILE A 47 -3.38 -6.32 -1.52
N LEU A 48 -4.38 -6.96 -0.90
CA LEU A 48 -4.97 -6.47 0.36
C LEU A 48 -3.98 -6.50 1.53
N ALA A 49 -3.18 -7.55 1.67
CA ALA A 49 -2.13 -7.62 2.69
C ALA A 49 -1.13 -6.46 2.53
N GLY A 50 -0.63 -6.25 1.31
CA GLY A 50 0.26 -5.12 1.00
C GLY A 50 -0.40 -3.77 1.25
N ALA A 51 -1.68 -3.61 0.88
CA ALA A 51 -2.44 -2.38 1.10
C ALA A 51 -2.60 -2.09 2.60
N VAL A 52 -2.97 -3.07 3.42
CA VAL A 52 -3.15 -2.90 4.87
C VAL A 52 -1.83 -2.53 5.56
N MET A 53 -0.72 -3.15 5.13
CA MET A 53 0.61 -2.84 5.66
C MET A 53 1.11 -1.45 5.21
N GLY A 54 0.86 -1.06 3.96
CA GLY A 54 1.25 0.24 3.41
C GLY A 54 0.35 1.42 3.81
N PHE A 55 -0.91 1.16 4.13
CA PHE A 55 -1.92 2.17 4.47
C PHE A 55 -1.50 3.16 5.56
N PRO A 56 -1.00 2.73 6.75
CA PRO A 56 -0.59 3.67 7.79
C PRO A 56 0.54 4.62 7.36
N LEU A 57 1.46 4.14 6.51
CA LEU A 57 2.55 4.95 5.98
C LEU A 57 2.02 6.02 5.03
N MET A 58 1.07 5.64 4.16
CA MET A 58 0.39 6.58 3.26
C MET A 58 -0.39 7.64 4.04
N VAL A 59 -1.19 7.23 5.03
CA VAL A 59 -1.99 8.16 5.85
C VAL A 59 -1.10 9.15 6.59
N ARG A 60 0.04 8.71 7.11
CA ARG A 60 1.00 9.60 7.79
C ARG A 60 1.52 10.70 6.86
N ALA A 61 1.93 10.35 5.64
CA ALA A 61 2.40 11.32 4.66
C ALA A 61 1.29 12.31 4.22
N ILE A 62 0.08 11.79 4.00
CA ILE A 62 -1.09 12.60 3.66
C ILE A 62 -1.43 13.59 4.78
N ARG A 63 -1.46 13.12 6.03
CA ARG A 63 -1.77 13.97 7.19
C ARG A 63 -0.75 15.08 7.37
N LEU A 64 0.54 14.78 7.23
CA LEU A 64 1.59 15.79 7.28
C LEU A 64 1.39 16.85 6.20
N SER A 65 1.03 16.46 4.98
CA SER A 65 0.76 17.43 3.92
C SER A 65 -0.51 18.26 4.16
N LEU A 66 -1.54 17.66 4.75
CA LEU A 66 -2.78 18.37 5.13
C LEU A 66 -2.51 19.43 6.20
N GLU A 67 -1.63 19.15 7.16
CA GLU A 67 -1.25 20.10 8.21
C GLU A 67 -0.53 21.36 7.66
N HIS A 68 0.05 21.28 6.45
CA HIS A 68 0.68 22.41 5.77
C HIS A 68 -0.28 23.19 4.85
N VAL A 69 -1.54 22.76 4.72
CA VAL A 69 -2.56 23.51 3.97
C VAL A 69 -3.03 24.68 4.82
N ASP A 70 -2.91 25.89 4.28
CA ASP A 70 -3.40 27.11 4.96
C ASP A 70 -4.92 27.11 5.02
N ARG A 71 -5.47 27.05 6.24
CA ARG A 71 -6.90 27.11 6.50
C ARG A 71 -7.54 28.42 6.04
N GLY A 72 -6.77 29.51 5.98
CA GLY A 72 -7.25 30.80 5.49
C GLY A 72 -7.77 30.74 4.04
N LEU A 73 -7.23 29.85 3.21
CA LEU A 73 -7.72 29.63 1.84
C LEU A 73 -9.13 29.02 1.82
N GLU A 74 -9.38 28.03 2.69
CA GLU A 74 -10.70 27.41 2.80
C GLU A 74 -11.75 28.34 3.41
N ASP A 75 -11.34 29.18 4.37
CA ASP A 75 -12.21 30.19 4.98
C ASP A 75 -12.56 31.31 4.00
N ALA A 76 -11.59 31.78 3.19
CA ALA A 76 -11.84 32.75 2.13
C ALA A 76 -12.77 32.20 1.03
N ALA A 77 -12.59 30.94 0.63
CA ALA A 77 -13.50 30.31 -0.33
C ALA A 77 -14.91 30.15 0.27
N ARG A 78 -15.02 29.87 1.57
CA ARG A 78 -16.31 29.78 2.27
C ARG A 78 -17.06 31.11 2.26
N THR A 79 -16.38 32.23 2.45
CA THR A 79 -17.02 33.57 2.44
C THR A 79 -17.50 33.95 1.04
N LEU A 80 -16.85 33.43 -0.02
CA LEU A 80 -17.29 33.54 -1.41
C LEU A 80 -18.44 32.58 -1.78
N GLY A 81 -18.94 31.78 -0.84
CA GLY A 81 -20.08 30.87 -1.05
C GLY A 81 -19.71 29.47 -1.53
N ALA A 82 -18.42 29.09 -1.55
CA ALA A 82 -18.01 27.77 -2.01
C ALA A 82 -18.48 26.66 -1.04
N ALA A 83 -19.16 25.65 -1.60
CA ALA A 83 -19.62 24.48 -0.86
C ALA A 83 -18.43 23.65 -0.31
N PRO A 84 -18.61 22.82 0.74
CA PRO A 84 -17.52 22.01 1.31
C PRO A 84 -16.81 21.11 0.29
N PHE A 85 -17.57 20.49 -0.62
CA PHE A 85 -17.01 19.63 -1.65
C PHE A 85 -16.21 20.40 -2.70
N ASP A 86 -16.68 21.58 -3.08
CA ASP A 86 -15.97 22.49 -4.00
C ASP A 86 -14.62 22.89 -3.40
N ARG A 87 -14.61 23.40 -2.15
CA ARG A 87 -13.38 23.78 -1.44
C ARG A 87 -12.38 22.62 -1.32
N PHE A 88 -12.87 21.43 -1.02
CA PHE A 88 -12.03 20.23 -0.96
C PHE A 88 -11.37 19.93 -2.32
N CYS A 89 -12.15 19.92 -3.40
CA CYS A 89 -11.65 19.58 -4.73
C CYS A 89 -10.76 20.66 -5.36
N THR A 90 -11.01 21.93 -5.06
CA THR A 90 -10.29 23.06 -5.70
C THR A 90 -9.13 23.60 -4.87
N ILE A 91 -9.12 23.39 -3.54
CA ILE A 91 -8.10 23.94 -2.64
C ILE A 91 -7.37 22.81 -1.90
N THR A 92 -8.08 22.07 -1.05
CA THR A 92 -7.45 21.09 -0.14
C THR A 92 -6.74 19.98 -0.92
N LEU A 93 -7.44 19.36 -1.87
CA LEU A 93 -6.97 18.19 -2.63
C LEU A 93 -5.76 18.53 -3.52
N PRO A 94 -5.75 19.62 -4.31
CA PRO A 94 -4.56 20.01 -5.07
C PRO A 94 -3.35 20.35 -4.19
N LEU A 95 -3.57 21.03 -3.07
CA LEU A 95 -2.48 21.44 -2.17
C LEU A 95 -1.90 20.26 -1.38
N MET A 96 -2.71 19.24 -1.07
CA MET A 96 -2.25 18.02 -0.40
C MET A 96 -1.71 16.94 -1.37
N LEU A 97 -1.87 17.13 -2.69
CA LEU A 97 -1.46 16.17 -3.72
C LEU A 97 0.02 15.73 -3.60
N PRO A 98 1.00 16.62 -3.33
CA PRO A 98 2.38 16.20 -3.11
C PRO A 98 2.54 15.20 -1.94
N GLY A 99 1.73 15.35 -0.89
CA GLY A 99 1.67 14.42 0.24
C GLY A 99 1.02 13.09 -0.10
N ILE A 100 -0.05 13.11 -0.90
CA ILE A 100 -0.69 11.89 -1.41
C ILE A 100 0.30 11.09 -2.23
N LEU A 101 1.02 11.74 -3.15
CA LEU A 101 2.02 11.08 -3.98
C LEU A 101 3.17 10.52 -3.14
N ALA A 102 3.71 11.30 -2.20
CA ALA A 102 4.75 10.83 -1.29
C ALA A 102 4.28 9.62 -0.44
N GLY A 103 3.03 9.65 0.02
CA GLY A 103 2.41 8.54 0.73
C GLY A 103 2.26 7.29 -0.14
N ALA A 104 1.84 7.45 -1.39
CA ALA A 104 1.74 6.37 -2.36
C ALA A 104 3.12 5.73 -2.64
N VAL A 105 4.17 6.55 -2.81
CA VAL A 105 5.55 6.05 -2.96
C VAL A 105 5.98 5.21 -1.76
N THR A 106 5.71 5.72 -0.55
CA THR A 106 6.09 5.05 0.70
C THR A 106 5.35 3.73 0.88
N ALA A 107 4.04 3.71 0.59
CA ALA A 107 3.23 2.49 0.65
C ALA A 107 3.65 1.46 -0.42
N PHE A 108 4.01 1.92 -1.62
CA PHE A 108 4.54 1.06 -2.68
C PHE A 108 5.86 0.40 -2.25
N ALA A 109 6.80 1.19 -1.73
CA ALA A 109 8.08 0.68 -1.24
C ALA A 109 7.90 -0.35 -0.11
N ALA A 110 6.98 -0.09 0.83
CA ALA A 110 6.63 -1.04 1.88
C ALA A 110 5.98 -2.32 1.33
N GLY A 111 5.04 -2.19 0.38
CA GLY A 111 4.34 -3.33 -0.23
C GLY A 111 5.26 -4.25 -1.03
N LEU A 112 6.30 -3.73 -1.69
CA LEU A 112 7.29 -4.54 -2.42
C LEU A 112 8.05 -5.51 -1.51
N GLY A 113 8.31 -5.09 -0.26
CA GLY A 113 9.01 -5.89 0.74
C GLY A 113 8.11 -6.78 1.57
N GLU A 114 6.79 -6.74 1.36
CA GLU A 114 5.86 -7.43 2.25
C GLU A 114 5.94 -8.95 2.06
N PHE A 115 6.03 -9.65 3.19
CA PHE A 115 6.23 -11.09 3.24
C PHE A 115 5.27 -11.74 4.24
N GLY A 116 5.28 -11.30 5.49
CA GLY A 116 4.61 -12.01 6.60
C GLY A 116 3.08 -11.96 6.52
N ALA A 117 2.52 -10.80 6.17
CA ALA A 117 1.07 -10.68 5.98
C ALA A 117 0.61 -11.46 4.74
N VAL A 118 1.39 -11.38 3.65
CA VAL A 118 1.09 -12.04 2.36
C VAL A 118 1.15 -13.56 2.49
N ILE A 119 2.22 -14.13 3.05
CA ILE A 119 2.34 -15.60 3.19
C ILE A 119 1.22 -16.19 4.03
N THR A 120 0.76 -15.47 5.06
CA THR A 120 -0.28 -15.95 5.97
C THR A 120 -1.66 -15.89 5.34
N PHE A 121 -1.95 -14.86 4.53
CA PHE A 121 -3.28 -14.62 3.98
C PHE A 121 -3.48 -15.14 2.55
N ALA A 122 -2.45 -15.02 1.70
CA ALA A 122 -2.47 -15.43 0.30
C ALA A 122 -1.75 -16.76 0.03
N ALA A 123 -1.05 -17.32 1.03
CA ALA A 123 -0.16 -18.47 0.89
C ALA A 123 0.96 -18.26 -0.15
N ASN A 124 1.77 -19.29 -0.38
CA ASN A 124 2.86 -19.29 -1.35
C ASN A 124 2.54 -20.24 -2.51
N ILE A 125 1.57 -19.87 -3.35
CA ILE A 125 1.11 -20.71 -4.47
C ILE A 125 1.85 -20.31 -5.76
N PRO A 126 2.70 -21.17 -6.33
CA PRO A 126 3.39 -20.88 -7.60
C PRO A 126 2.39 -20.57 -8.72
N GLY A 127 2.67 -19.55 -9.52
CA GLY A 127 1.82 -19.15 -10.65
C GLY A 127 0.53 -18.40 -10.27
N SER A 128 0.25 -18.19 -8.98
CA SER A 128 -0.93 -17.47 -8.52
C SER A 128 -0.59 -16.39 -7.49
N THR A 129 -0.16 -16.76 -6.28
CA THR A 129 0.02 -15.80 -5.17
C THR A 129 1.48 -15.57 -4.77
N ARG A 130 2.42 -16.30 -5.38
CA ARG A 130 3.84 -16.18 -5.09
C ARG A 130 4.39 -14.82 -5.53
N THR A 131 4.72 -13.98 -4.54
CA THR A 131 5.43 -12.71 -4.73
C THR A 131 6.94 -12.90 -4.80
N LEU A 132 7.68 -11.85 -5.20
CA LEU A 132 9.14 -11.89 -5.26
C LEU A 132 9.81 -12.25 -3.92
N PRO A 133 9.42 -11.66 -2.76
CA PRO A 133 9.95 -12.09 -1.47
C PRO A 133 9.69 -13.58 -1.16
N LEU A 134 8.51 -14.10 -1.52
CA LEU A 134 8.17 -15.52 -1.32
C LEU A 134 8.99 -16.44 -2.23
N ALA A 135 9.20 -16.04 -3.49
CA ALA A 135 10.04 -16.77 -4.43
C ALA A 135 11.49 -16.82 -3.94
N LEU A 136 12.02 -15.69 -3.47
CA LEU A 136 13.36 -15.59 -2.90
C LEU A 136 13.51 -16.50 -1.66
N TYR A 137 12.56 -16.42 -0.72
CA TYR A 137 12.55 -17.26 0.47
C TYR A 137 12.47 -18.76 0.15
N THR A 138 11.69 -19.13 -0.87
CA THR A 138 11.59 -20.52 -1.35
C THR A 138 12.91 -20.98 -1.98
N ALA A 139 13.55 -20.12 -2.78
CA ALA A 139 14.83 -20.40 -3.42
C ALA A 139 15.94 -20.64 -2.38
N MET A 140 15.98 -19.83 -1.31
CA MET A 140 16.96 -19.97 -0.23
C MET A 140 16.83 -21.29 0.56
N GLN A 141 15.65 -21.91 0.58
CA GLN A 141 15.41 -23.18 1.27
C GLN A 141 15.58 -24.39 0.38
N THR A 142 15.74 -24.19 -0.92
CA THR A 142 15.93 -25.29 -1.87
C THR A 142 17.43 -25.63 -1.96
N PRO A 143 17.83 -26.92 -1.88
CA PRO A 143 19.21 -27.32 -2.17
C PRO A 143 19.64 -26.80 -3.56
N ASP A 144 20.88 -26.30 -3.66
CA ASP A 144 21.44 -25.66 -4.86
C ASP A 144 20.65 -24.43 -5.38
N GLY A 145 19.76 -23.86 -4.55
CA GLY A 145 18.92 -22.71 -4.90
C GLY A 145 19.61 -21.34 -4.84
N GLU A 146 20.87 -21.27 -4.40
CA GLU A 146 21.61 -20.03 -4.18
C GLU A 146 21.68 -19.13 -5.41
N GLY A 147 21.93 -19.74 -6.59
CA GLY A 147 21.99 -19.00 -7.85
C GLY A 147 20.65 -18.39 -8.25
N LEU A 148 19.54 -19.08 -7.98
CA LEU A 148 18.19 -18.56 -8.19
C LEU A 148 17.88 -17.44 -7.18
N ALA A 149 18.22 -17.65 -5.91
CA ALA A 149 18.01 -16.68 -4.84
C ALA A 149 18.73 -15.36 -5.15
N LEU A 150 20.00 -15.41 -5.57
CA LEU A 150 20.77 -14.21 -5.93
C LEU A 150 20.11 -13.45 -7.10
N ARG A 151 19.67 -14.15 -8.15
CA ARG A 151 19.00 -13.52 -9.30
C ARG A 151 17.68 -12.85 -8.88
N LEU A 152 16.89 -13.51 -8.03
CA LEU A 152 15.64 -12.95 -7.52
C LEU A 152 15.88 -11.75 -6.59
N ALA A 153 16.93 -11.77 -5.78
CA ALA A 153 17.32 -10.65 -4.93
C ALA A 153 17.73 -9.43 -5.77
N LEU A 154 18.57 -9.63 -6.79
CA LEU A 154 18.97 -8.56 -7.72
C LEU A 154 17.78 -8.00 -8.49
N LEU A 155 16.87 -8.86 -8.96
CA LEU A 155 15.64 -8.43 -9.63
C LEU A 155 14.74 -7.61 -8.70
N SER A 156 14.58 -8.06 -7.44
CA SER A 156 13.78 -7.34 -6.44
C SER A 156 14.37 -5.98 -6.12
N PHE A 157 15.70 -5.91 -5.97
CA PHE A 157 16.42 -4.65 -5.78
C PHE A 157 16.26 -3.70 -6.97
N ALA A 158 16.45 -4.20 -8.20
CA ALA A 158 16.32 -3.42 -9.41
C ALA A 158 14.89 -2.88 -9.60
N LEU A 159 13.87 -3.70 -9.38
CA LEU A 159 12.46 -3.30 -9.45
C LEU A 159 12.10 -2.28 -8.36
N GLY A 160 12.58 -2.50 -7.13
CA GLY A 160 12.37 -1.56 -6.04
C GLY A 160 13.01 -0.20 -6.30
N LEU A 161 14.25 -0.19 -6.78
CA LEU A 161 14.96 1.03 -7.14
C LEU A 161 14.29 1.75 -8.31
N ALA A 162 13.93 1.03 -9.37
CA ALA A 162 13.25 1.60 -10.54
C ALA A 162 11.90 2.20 -10.16
N GLY A 163 11.11 1.49 -9.34
CA GLY A 163 9.83 1.99 -8.85
C GLY A 163 9.98 3.23 -7.97
N LEU A 164 10.95 3.24 -7.06
CA LEU A 164 11.23 4.41 -6.21
C LEU A 164 11.66 5.62 -7.04
N LEU A 165 12.56 5.44 -7.99
CA LEU A 165 13.02 6.51 -8.88
C LEU A 165 11.88 7.06 -9.75
N ALA A 166 11.08 6.19 -10.36
CA ALA A 166 9.92 6.61 -11.15
C ALA A 166 8.93 7.43 -10.30
N ALA A 167 8.70 6.99 -9.07
CA ALA A 167 7.79 7.65 -8.15
C ALA A 167 8.34 9.01 -7.68
N GLU A 168 9.65 9.13 -7.41
CA GLU A 168 10.29 10.41 -7.13
C GLU A 168 10.21 11.39 -8.31
N ILE A 169 10.45 10.91 -9.54
CA ILE A 169 10.36 11.73 -10.75
C ILE A 169 8.94 12.28 -10.90
N LEU A 170 7.93 11.43 -10.70
CA LEU A 170 6.52 11.83 -10.75
C LEU A 170 6.19 12.90 -9.70
N VAL A 171 6.65 12.71 -8.46
CA VAL A 171 6.47 13.69 -7.37
C VAL A 171 7.13 15.03 -7.74
N ARG A 172 8.34 15.00 -8.29
CA ARG A 172 9.05 16.22 -8.70
C ARG A 172 8.33 16.95 -9.84
N GLN A 173 7.79 16.21 -10.82
CA GLN A 173 7.01 16.80 -11.90
C GLN A 173 5.75 17.50 -11.38
N VAL A 174 4.99 16.84 -10.50
CA VAL A 174 3.76 17.41 -9.93
C VAL A 174 4.05 18.65 -9.09
N ARG A 175 5.15 18.66 -8.31
CA ARG A 175 5.58 19.86 -7.58
C ARG A 175 5.88 21.03 -8.51
N ARG A 176 6.62 20.79 -9.60
CA ARG A 176 6.90 21.81 -10.62
C ARG A 176 5.63 22.36 -11.27
N TYR A 177 4.65 21.51 -11.58
CA TYR A 177 3.36 21.95 -12.13
C TYR A 177 2.55 22.80 -11.15
N LEU A 178 2.66 22.54 -9.84
CA LEU A 178 2.00 23.30 -8.79
C LEU A 178 2.74 24.61 -8.43
N GLY A 179 3.78 24.99 -9.19
CA GLY A 179 4.53 26.23 -8.98
C GLY A 179 5.36 26.25 -7.68
N ARG A 180 5.75 25.07 -7.18
CA ARG A 180 6.59 24.89 -5.98
C ARG A 180 7.96 24.31 -6.32
#